data_AF-A0A1T4SWR4-F1
#
_entry.id   AF-A0A1T4SWR4-F1
#
_cell.length_a   1.000
_cell.length_b   1.000
_cell.length_c   1.000
_cell.angle_alpha   90.00
_cell.angle_beta   90.00
_cell.angle_gamma   90.00
#
_symmetry.space_group_name_H-M   'P 1'
#
loop_
_entity.id
_entity.type
_entity.pdbx_description
1 polymer ?
#
loop_
_entity_poly.entity_id
_entity_poly.type
_entity_poly.pdbx_seq_one_letter_code
_entity_poly.pdbx_strand_id
1 'polypeptide(L)' 'MVKVGDKVPQATLRVMSPEGPKPLSTEELFAPGKKVVAFALPGAFTPT' A
#
# COMPACT_ATOMS: atom_id res chain seq x y z
N MET A 1 -1.13 15.29 7.97
CA MET A 1 0.27 14.88 8.16
C MET A 1 0.27 13.58 8.93
N VAL A 2 0.98 12.56 8.47
CA VAL A 2 1.14 11.29 9.20
C VAL A 2 2.32 11.44 10.16
N LYS A 3 2.19 10.94 11.40
CA LYS A 3 3.28 10.90 12.39
C LYS A 3 3.67 9.47 12.72
N VAL A 4 4.85 9.30 13.30
CA VAL A 4 5.30 8.00 13.82
C VAL A 4 4.34 7.54 14.92
N GLY A 5 3.82 6.32 14.78
CA GLY A 5 2.82 5.74 15.70
C GLY A 5 1.37 5.88 15.23
N ASP A 6 1.09 6.72 14.22
CA ASP A 6 -0.22 6.74 13.57
C ASP A 6 -0.45 5.46 12.78
N LYS A 7 -1.71 5.00 12.77
CA LYS A 7 -2.12 3.91 11.89
C LYS A 7 -2.14 4.39 10.44
N VAL A 8 -1.82 3.47 9.53
CA VAL A 8 -1.95 3.74 8.09
C VAL A 8 -3.42 4.01 7.77
N PRO A 9 -3.74 5.06 6.98
CA PRO A 9 -5.11 5.35 6.59
C PRO A 9 -5.77 4.16 5.88
N GLN A 10 -7.06 3.96 6.15
CA GLN A 10 -7.84 2.98 5.42
C GLN A 10 -8.04 3.46 3.98
N ALA A 11 -7.57 2.66 3.03
CA ALA A 11 -7.74 2.88 1.60
C ALA A 11 -7.82 1.53 0.88
N THR A 12 -8.56 1.50 -0.22
CA THR A 12 -8.61 0.36 -1.13
C THR A 12 -7.59 0.60 -2.25
N LEU A 13 -6.50 -0.15 -2.21
CA LEU A 13 -5.49 -0.21 -3.27
C LEU A 13 -5.89 -1.26 -4.31
N ARG A 14 -5.26 -1.23 -5.48
CA ARG A 14 -5.38 -2.30 -6.48
C ARG A 14 -4.03 -2.95 -6.65
N VAL A 15 -3.99 -4.28 -6.56
CA VAL A 15 -2.80 -5.08 -6.85
C VAL A 15 -3.04 -5.87 -8.12
N MET A 16 -2.02 -5.99 -8.96
CA MET A 16 -2.10 -6.83 -10.15
C MET A 16 -1.98 -8.30 -9.72
N SER A 17 -3.04 -9.08 -9.89
CA SER A 17 -3.04 -10.53 -9.69
C SER A 17 -3.04 -11.25 -11.05
N PRO A 18 -2.82 -12.57 -11.09
CA PRO A 18 -2.82 -13.34 -12.34
C PRO A 18 -4.12 -13.23 -13.15
N GLU A 19 -5.25 -12.93 -12.49
CA GLU A 19 -6.57 -12.77 -13.11
C GLU A 19 -6.93 -11.29 -13.38
N GLY A 20 -6.04 -10.36 -13.06
CA GLY A 20 -6.23 -8.92 -13.29
C GLY A 20 -6.14 -8.06 -12.02
N PRO A 21 -6.55 -6.78 -12.09
CA PRO A 21 -6.46 -5.87 -10.95
C PRO A 21 -7.45 -6.25 -9.85
N LYS A 22 -6.95 -6.73 -8.71
CA LYS A 22 -7.78 -7.09 -7.55
C LYS A 22 -7.78 -5.96 -6.51
N PRO A 23 -8.93 -5.59 -5.93
CA PRO A 23 -8.97 -4.68 -4.81
C PRO A 23 -8.28 -5.29 -3.59
N LEU A 24 -7.51 -4.49 -2.87
CA LEU A 24 -6.74 -4.87 -1.70
C LEU A 24 -6.80 -3.73 -0.67
N SER A 25 -7.20 -4.04 0.56
CA SER A 25 -7.33 -3.05 1.63
C SER A 25 -6.01 -2.81 2.34
N THR A 26 -5.71 -1.56 2.69
CA THR A 26 -4.53 -1.23 3.52
C THR A 26 -4.57 -1.90 4.89
N GLU A 27 -5.75 -2.20 5.45
CA GLU A 27 -5.86 -2.93 6.72
C GLU A 27 -5.31 -4.36 6.64
N GLU A 28 -5.49 -5.03 5.50
CA GLU A 28 -4.99 -6.38 5.29
C GLU A 28 -3.48 -6.36 5.02
N LEU A 29 -3.01 -5.34 4.33
CA LEU A 29 -1.60 -5.12 4.05
C LEU A 29 -0.81 -4.77 5.32
N PHE A 30 -1.32 -3.89 6.16
CA PHE A 30 -0.68 -3.41 7.39
C PHE A 30 -1.27 -4.07 8.65
N ALA A 31 -1.76 -5.30 8.51
CA ALA A 31 -2.35 -6.08 9.59
C ALA A 31 -1.37 -6.28 10.78
N PRO A 32 -1.87 -6.38 12.02
CA PRO A 32 -1.03 -6.61 13.19
C PRO A 32 -0.21 -7.90 13.05
N GLY A 33 1.08 -7.82 13.35
CA GLY A 33 2.03 -8.91 13.17
C GLY A 33 2.77 -8.93 11.82
N LYS A 34 2.35 -8.12 10.85
CA LYS A 34 3.02 -7.98 9.55
C LYS A 34 3.86 -6.70 9.51
N LYS A 35 5.19 -6.86 9.42
CA LYS A 35 6.11 -5.73 9.17
C LYS A 35 6.14 -5.44 7.69
N VAL A 36 5.71 -4.25 7.29
CA VAL A 36 5.63 -3.83 5.88
C VAL A 36 6.29 -2.48 5.72
N VAL A 37 7.11 -2.35 4.67
CA VAL A 37 7.68 -1.08 4.21
C VAL A 37 7.02 -0.73 2.89
N ALA A 38 6.43 0.46 2.80
CA ALA A 38 5.80 0.96 1.58
C ALA A 38 6.62 2.11 1.00
N PHE A 39 6.83 2.08 -0.31
CA PHE A 39 7.53 3.13 -1.05
C PHE A 39 6.53 3.84 -1.98
N ALA A 40 6.51 5.17 -1.94
CA ALA A 40 5.73 5.99 -2.85
C ALA A 40 6.65 6.56 -3.93
N LEU A 41 6.33 6.28 -5.20
CA LEU A 41 7.08 6.75 -6.37
C LEU A 41 6.22 7.76 -7.16
N PRO A 42 6.84 8.71 -7.88
CA PRO A 42 6.12 9.77 -8.59
C PRO A 42 5.28 9.25 -9.77
N GLY A 43 5.71 8.17 -10.42
CA GLY A 43 4.93 7.56 -11.49
C GLY A 43 5.69 6.41 -12.16
N ALA A 44 4.94 5.52 -12.82
CA ALA A 44 5.54 4.49 -13.64
C ALA A 44 6.34 5.14 -14.79
N PHE A 45 7.48 4.56 -15.14
CA PHE A 45 8.36 5.01 -16.25
C PHE A 45 8.92 6.43 -16.11
N THR A 46 8.99 6.97 -14.88
CA THR A 46 9.72 8.21 -14.61
C THR A 46 11.18 7.88 -14.27
N PRO A 47 12.18 8.64 -14.77
CA PRO A 47 13.57 8.41 -14.41
C PRO A 47 13.76 8.68 -12.91
N THR A 48 14.35 7.71 -12.21
CA THR A 48 14.69 7.78 -10.78
C THR A 48 16.00 8.51 -10.55
#